data_AF-A0A9D1U401-F1
#
_entry.id   AF-A0A9D1U401-F1
#
_cell.length_a   1.000
_cell.length_b   1.000
_cell.length_c   1.000
_cell.angle_alpha   90.00
_cell.angle_beta   90.00
_cell.angle_gamma   90.00
#
_symmetry.space_group_name_H-M   'P 1'
#
loop_
_entity.id
_entity.type
_entity.pdbx_description
1 polymer ?
#
loop_
_entity_poly.entity_id
_entity_poly.type
_entity_poly.pdbx_seq_one_letter_code
_entity_poly.pdbx_strand_id
1 'polypeptide(L)'
;MQKLRAKTTVTWWAWVLVLVVGAILVVGTQHDAALYRDPIMRVTAVQRHQTTKETDDFHNVDYQTQQTLTGRILNGQYKGQTLRITNTYSQSGAMDQHYRVGSQLFVVAHHHNGKLSATVKDRKRDTPLVFMLWLVVGLLLLILRFSGLMAFLSVAANGVLFFLAILLNGSTQGAQVLWIFGSLAVVFAALTLWLVLGRTRQMFITLATTLSGTLLSILVALLVFHLTHERGMFYESMQYVTQLPRPLFLAETLLGSLGAVMDESTDIISSLYALKRERPELSPGQIFKSGRQIGSTIMGPLINVLFFIFVADTFPMALLYLKNGNSWGYTFSMNMSMGVVQSLISGIGIVLAVPLASYFASRWLPREVSA
;
A
#
# COMPACT_ATOMS: atom_id res chain seq x y z
N MET A 1 8.37 23.25 -23.46
CA MET A 1 8.61 22.28 -24.57
C MET A 1 7.27 21.85 -25.13
N GLN A 2 6.68 22.71 -25.98
CA GLN A 2 5.29 22.63 -26.41
C GLN A 2 5.18 22.35 -27.91
N LYS A 3 5.76 21.24 -28.38
CA LYS A 3 5.49 20.70 -29.71
C LYS A 3 5.34 19.18 -29.57
N LEU A 4 4.19 18.67 -30.05
CA LEU A 4 3.71 17.27 -30.03
C LEU A 4 2.90 16.84 -28.80
N ARG A 5 1.80 17.52 -28.49
CA ARG A 5 0.57 16.81 -28.07
C ARG A 5 -0.28 16.59 -29.31
N ALA A 6 0.15 15.67 -30.17
CA ALA A 6 -0.78 15.05 -31.10
C ALA A 6 -1.94 14.50 -30.25
N LYS A 7 -3.19 14.76 -30.67
CA LYS A 7 -4.33 13.92 -30.27
C LYS A 7 -4.09 12.53 -30.87
N THR A 8 -3.12 11.79 -30.33
CA THR A 8 -3.01 10.36 -30.59
C THR A 8 -4.28 9.80 -29.97
N THR A 9 -5.23 9.35 -30.77
CA THR A 9 -6.26 8.44 -30.26
C THR A 9 -5.53 7.19 -29.77
N VAL A 10 -5.98 6.57 -28.68
CA VAL A 10 -5.40 5.27 -28.30
C VAL A 10 -5.74 4.34 -29.46
N THR A 11 -4.73 3.97 -30.20
CA THR A 11 -4.89 3.08 -31.34
C THR A 11 -5.33 1.73 -30.82
N TRP A 12 -6.22 1.06 -31.55
CA TRP A 12 -6.75 -0.26 -31.18
C TRP A 12 -5.62 -1.28 -30.91
N TRP A 13 -4.46 -1.14 -31.56
CA TRP A 13 -3.30 -2.00 -31.34
C TRP A 13 -2.70 -1.86 -29.94
N ALA A 14 -2.81 -0.69 -29.29
CA ALA A 14 -2.30 -0.49 -27.94
C ALA A 14 -3.11 -1.30 -26.91
N TRP A 15 -4.43 -1.38 -27.13
CA TRP A 15 -5.31 -2.25 -26.33
C TRP A 15 -4.95 -3.72 -26.50
N VAL A 16 -4.77 -4.16 -27.75
CA VAL A 16 -4.36 -5.54 -28.05
C VAL A 16 -3.01 -5.84 -27.41
N LEU A 17 -2.03 -4.93 -27.50
CA LEU A 17 -0.72 -5.12 -26.90
C LEU A 17 -0.80 -5.28 -25.37
N VAL A 18 -1.55 -4.43 -24.69
CA VAL A 18 -1.72 -4.52 -23.22
C VAL A 18 -2.39 -5.84 -22.83
N LEU A 19 -3.41 -6.29 -23.58
CA LEU A 19 -4.08 -7.57 -23.36
C LEU A 19 -3.15 -8.77 -23.59
N VAL A 20 -2.37 -8.75 -24.66
CA VAL A 20 -1.41 -9.82 -24.98
C VAL A 20 -0.32 -9.90 -23.91
N VAL A 21 0.23 -8.76 -23.48
CA VAL A 21 1.20 -8.72 -22.37
C VAL A 21 0.59 -9.29 -21.09
N GLY A 22 -0.67 -8.95 -20.78
CA GLY A 22 -1.38 -9.49 -19.62
C GLY A 22 -1.54 -11.01 -19.69
N ALA A 23 -1.97 -11.52 -20.84
CA ALA A 23 -2.11 -12.96 -21.05
C ALA A 23 -0.76 -13.68 -20.92
N ILE A 24 0.31 -13.13 -21.48
CA ILE A 24 1.68 -13.68 -21.35
C ILE A 24 2.11 -13.71 -19.89
N LEU A 25 1.88 -12.63 -19.13
CA LEU A 25 2.24 -12.55 -17.72
C LEU A 25 1.49 -13.59 -16.88
N VAL A 26 0.17 -13.69 -17.05
CA VAL A 26 -0.67 -14.64 -16.30
C VAL A 26 -0.35 -16.09 -16.65
N VAL A 27 -0.15 -16.40 -17.93
CA VAL A 27 0.25 -17.75 -18.37
C VAL A 27 1.67 -18.06 -17.90
N GLY A 28 2.56 -17.06 -17.92
CA GLY A 28 3.93 -17.13 -17.40
C GLY A 28 3.96 -17.53 -15.93
N THR A 29 3.23 -16.80 -15.07
CA THR A 29 3.16 -17.11 -13.63
C THR A 29 2.49 -18.45 -13.33
N GLN A 30 1.73 -19.03 -14.26
CA GLN A 30 1.21 -20.39 -14.09
C GLN A 30 2.26 -21.48 -14.41
N HIS A 31 3.30 -21.17 -15.19
CA HIS A 31 4.28 -22.14 -15.68
C HIS A 31 5.72 -21.87 -15.22
N ASP A 32 5.94 -20.81 -14.46
CA ASP A 32 7.24 -20.38 -13.93
C ASP A 32 7.74 -21.18 -12.71
N ALA A 33 7.19 -22.36 -12.45
CA ALA A 33 7.59 -23.19 -11.31
C ALA A 33 9.11 -23.44 -11.26
N ALA A 34 9.79 -23.42 -12.41
CA ALA A 34 11.24 -23.54 -12.51
C ALA A 34 12.04 -22.36 -11.91
N LEU A 35 11.43 -21.18 -11.76
CA LEU A 35 12.07 -20.01 -11.15
C LEU A 35 12.14 -20.08 -9.62
N TYR A 36 11.33 -20.96 -9.01
CA TYR A 36 11.26 -21.11 -7.56
C TYR A 36 12.28 -22.11 -7.03
N ARG A 37 12.91 -21.76 -5.90
CA ARG A 37 13.80 -22.66 -5.15
C ARG A 37 13.04 -23.72 -4.37
N ASP A 38 11.92 -23.34 -3.76
CA ASP A 38 11.05 -24.25 -3.02
C ASP A 38 10.28 -25.17 -3.99
N PRO A 39 10.14 -26.47 -3.69
CA PRO A 39 9.35 -27.38 -4.50
C PRO A 39 7.88 -26.97 -4.59
N ILE A 40 7.32 -27.01 -5.80
CA ILE A 40 5.93 -26.70 -6.11
C ILE A 40 5.24 -27.96 -6.60
N MET A 41 4.12 -28.29 -5.98
CA MET A 41 3.23 -29.38 -6.38
C MET A 41 1.95 -28.81 -6.99
N ARG A 42 1.53 -29.36 -8.15
CA ARG A 42 0.20 -29.10 -8.73
C ARG A 42 -0.75 -30.22 -8.33
N VAL A 43 -1.87 -29.86 -7.69
CA VAL A 43 -2.91 -30.80 -7.28
C VAL A 43 -3.63 -31.34 -8.52
N THR A 44 -3.64 -32.68 -8.68
CA THR A 44 -4.29 -33.40 -9.77
C THR A 44 -5.59 -34.07 -9.32
N ALA A 45 -5.70 -34.46 -8.05
CA ALA A 45 -6.93 -35.02 -7.49
C ALA A 45 -7.09 -34.60 -6.01
N VAL A 46 -8.34 -34.46 -5.58
CA VAL A 46 -8.71 -34.14 -4.19
C VAL A 46 -9.76 -35.14 -3.73
N GLN A 47 -9.49 -35.81 -2.61
CA GLN A 47 -10.46 -36.66 -1.92
C GLN A 47 -10.82 -35.98 -0.60
N ARG A 48 -12.09 -35.63 -0.42
CA ARG A 48 -12.60 -35.06 0.83
C ARG A 48 -13.02 -36.19 1.77
N HIS A 49 -12.71 -36.03 3.04
CA HIS A 49 -13.04 -36.94 4.12
C HIS A 49 -14.07 -36.28 5.06
N GLN A 50 -14.19 -36.82 6.26
CA GLN A 50 -15.16 -36.37 7.27
C GLN A 50 -14.99 -34.88 7.61
N THR A 51 -16.14 -34.22 7.78
CA THR A 51 -16.25 -32.86 8.31
C THR A 51 -16.72 -32.93 9.75
N THR A 52 -16.00 -32.29 10.65
CA THR A 52 -16.30 -32.21 12.09
C THR A 52 -16.73 -30.80 12.42
N LYS A 53 -17.81 -30.66 13.20
CA LYS A 53 -18.24 -29.36 13.73
C LYS A 53 -17.41 -29.02 14.96
N GLU A 54 -16.86 -27.81 14.99
CA GLU A 54 -16.19 -27.25 16.16
C GLU A 54 -16.99 -26.04 16.67
N THR A 55 -17.08 -25.91 17.99
CA THR A 55 -17.73 -24.75 18.64
C THR A 55 -16.78 -24.22 19.70
N ASP A 56 -16.51 -22.92 19.67
CA ASP A 56 -15.66 -22.28 20.68
C ASP A 56 -16.45 -21.91 21.95
N ASP A 57 -15.73 -21.41 22.96
CA ASP A 57 -16.31 -21.00 24.25
C ASP A 57 -17.29 -19.81 24.14
N PHE A 58 -17.27 -19.09 23.00
CA PHE A 58 -18.17 -17.97 22.69
C PHE A 58 -19.34 -18.40 21.78
N HIS A 59 -19.58 -19.71 21.62
CA HIS A 59 -20.63 -20.29 20.78
C HIS A 59 -20.48 -19.98 19.29
N ASN A 60 -19.28 -19.60 18.84
CA ASN A 60 -18.97 -19.51 17.42
C ASN A 60 -18.79 -20.91 16.85
N VAL A 61 -19.39 -21.17 15.69
CA VAL A 61 -19.35 -22.47 15.03
C VAL A 61 -18.44 -22.41 13.80
N ASP A 62 -17.56 -23.40 13.68
CA ASP A 62 -16.76 -23.68 12.49
C ASP A 62 -16.85 -25.17 12.12
N TYR A 63 -16.39 -25.52 10.91
CA TYR A 63 -16.41 -26.88 10.40
C TYR A 63 -15.04 -27.25 9.84
N GLN A 64 -14.39 -28.23 10.46
CA GLN A 64 -13.08 -28.71 10.04
C GLN A 64 -13.24 -29.92 9.12
N THR A 65 -12.67 -29.86 7.92
CA THR A 65 -12.73 -30.93 6.93
C THR A 65 -11.33 -31.46 6.62
N GLN A 66 -11.15 -32.78 6.69
CA GLN A 66 -9.93 -33.42 6.22
C GLN A 66 -10.02 -33.68 4.71
N GLN A 67 -8.91 -33.47 4.00
CA GLN A 67 -8.79 -33.80 2.59
C GLN A 67 -7.43 -34.45 2.31
N THR A 68 -7.41 -35.37 1.35
CA THR A 68 -6.19 -35.87 0.76
C THR A 68 -6.01 -35.32 -0.65
N LEU A 69 -4.87 -34.67 -0.87
CA LEU A 69 -4.43 -34.15 -2.14
C LEU A 69 -3.48 -35.15 -2.80
N THR A 70 -3.69 -35.43 -4.07
CA THR A 70 -2.70 -36.08 -4.93
C THR A 70 -2.22 -35.04 -5.94
N GLY A 71 -0.90 -34.92 -6.13
CA GLY A 71 -0.35 -33.91 -7.02
C GLY A 71 1.04 -34.25 -7.54
N ARG A 72 1.41 -33.58 -8.63
CA ARG A 72 2.69 -33.77 -9.32
C ARG A 72 3.64 -32.61 -9.02
N ILE A 73 4.89 -32.91 -8.69
CA ILE A 73 5.93 -31.90 -8.48
C ILE A 73 6.36 -31.30 -9.81
N LEU A 74 6.47 -29.96 -9.87
CA LEU A 74 6.74 -29.19 -11.09
C LEU A 74 8.21 -28.79 -11.26
N ASN A 75 8.99 -28.69 -10.18
CA ASN A 75 10.37 -28.20 -10.15
C ASN A 75 11.25 -28.97 -9.13
N GLY A 76 12.55 -28.70 -9.14
CA GLY A 76 13.51 -29.29 -8.21
C GLY A 76 13.86 -30.76 -8.49
N GLN A 77 14.50 -31.40 -7.50
CA GLN A 77 15.05 -32.76 -7.62
C GLN A 77 13.98 -33.84 -7.83
N TYR A 78 12.77 -33.62 -7.30
CA TYR A 78 11.65 -34.57 -7.38
C TYR A 78 10.68 -34.25 -8.52
N LYS A 79 11.09 -33.43 -9.50
CA LYS A 79 10.25 -33.01 -10.62
C LYS A 79 9.64 -34.22 -11.33
N GLY A 80 8.33 -34.16 -11.54
CA GLY A 80 7.57 -35.18 -12.24
C GLY A 80 7.02 -36.29 -11.35
N GLN A 81 7.50 -36.43 -10.10
CA GLN A 81 6.98 -37.41 -9.15
C GLN A 81 5.59 -37.00 -8.63
N THR A 82 4.74 -37.99 -8.39
CA THR A 82 3.40 -37.80 -7.82
C THR A 82 3.43 -38.14 -6.34
N LEU A 83 2.93 -37.23 -5.50
CA LEU A 83 2.85 -37.38 -4.05
C LEU A 83 1.41 -37.26 -3.57
N ARG A 84 1.15 -37.89 -2.43
CA ARG A 84 -0.12 -37.83 -1.71
C ARG A 84 0.11 -37.09 -0.39
N ILE A 85 -0.64 -36.02 -0.15
CA ILE A 85 -0.52 -35.16 1.03
C ILE A 85 -1.88 -35.06 1.71
N THR A 86 -1.91 -35.18 3.04
CA THR A 86 -3.11 -34.93 3.83
C THR A 86 -3.11 -33.47 4.29
N ASN A 87 -4.25 -32.80 4.16
CA ASN A 87 -4.47 -31.44 4.61
C ASN A 87 -5.79 -31.36 5.37
N THR A 88 -5.80 -30.62 6.46
CA THR A 88 -7.01 -30.30 7.21
C THR A 88 -7.29 -28.81 7.03
N TYR A 89 -8.55 -28.45 6.79
CA TYR A 89 -8.93 -27.04 6.67
C TYR A 89 -10.26 -26.76 7.36
N SER A 90 -10.42 -25.55 7.90
CA SER A 90 -11.65 -25.03 8.46
C SER A 90 -12.50 -24.34 7.38
N GLN A 91 -13.80 -24.26 7.60
CA GLN A 91 -14.70 -23.53 6.70
C GLN A 91 -14.42 -22.03 6.76
N SER A 92 -14.00 -21.50 7.92
CA SER A 92 -13.56 -20.12 8.05
C SER A 92 -12.29 -19.81 7.26
N GLY A 93 -11.39 -20.78 7.07
CA GLY A 93 -10.10 -20.59 6.40
C GLY A 93 -9.21 -19.58 7.12
N ALA A 94 -9.38 -19.41 8.43
CA ALA A 94 -8.70 -18.37 9.21
C ALA A 94 -7.19 -18.60 9.28
N MET A 95 -6.78 -19.85 9.53
CA MET A 95 -5.36 -20.24 9.68
C MET A 95 -4.93 -21.33 8.68
N ASP A 96 -5.86 -21.82 7.87
CA ASP A 96 -5.64 -22.93 6.95
C ASP A 96 -6.33 -22.67 5.60
N GLN A 97 -6.08 -23.54 4.64
CA GLN A 97 -6.54 -23.32 3.26
C GLN A 97 -7.16 -24.57 2.66
N HIS A 98 -8.34 -24.38 2.06
CA HIS A 98 -8.96 -25.36 1.19
C HIS A 98 -8.29 -25.35 -0.19
N TYR A 99 -8.02 -26.55 -0.72
CA TYR A 99 -7.29 -26.74 -1.97
C TYR A 99 -8.14 -27.47 -2.99
N ARG A 100 -8.06 -27.04 -4.25
CA ARG A 100 -8.83 -27.60 -5.37
C ARG A 100 -7.89 -28.21 -6.41
N VAL A 101 -8.43 -29.06 -7.26
CA VAL A 101 -7.72 -29.54 -8.46
C VAL A 101 -7.22 -28.34 -9.26
N GLY A 102 -5.94 -28.39 -9.66
CA GLY A 102 -5.25 -27.29 -10.34
C GLY A 102 -4.49 -26.32 -9.41
N SER A 103 -4.69 -26.37 -8.09
CA SER A 103 -3.94 -25.52 -7.15
C SER A 103 -2.44 -25.82 -7.21
N GLN A 104 -1.61 -24.78 -7.20
CA GLN A 104 -0.16 -24.88 -7.07
C GLN A 104 0.25 -24.54 -5.65
N LEU A 105 0.98 -25.44 -5.01
CA LEU A 105 1.32 -25.39 -3.59
C LEU A 105 2.83 -25.51 -3.41
N PHE A 106 3.40 -24.68 -2.55
CA PHE A 106 4.74 -24.92 -2.02
C PHE A 106 4.68 -26.10 -1.06
N VAL A 107 5.61 -27.04 -1.23
CA VAL A 107 5.67 -28.26 -0.41
C VAL A 107 7.06 -28.44 0.18
N VAL A 108 7.12 -28.93 1.41
CA VAL A 108 8.38 -29.39 2.03
C VAL A 108 8.43 -30.91 1.87
N ALA A 109 9.42 -31.38 1.14
CA ALA A 109 9.64 -32.81 0.93
C ALA A 109 10.46 -33.40 2.09
N HIS A 110 9.98 -34.49 2.66
CA HIS A 110 10.63 -35.24 3.74
C HIS A 110 10.98 -36.64 3.22
N HIS A 111 12.20 -37.09 3.50
CA HIS A 111 12.61 -38.47 3.25
C HIS A 111 12.63 -39.22 4.57
N HIS A 112 11.75 -40.22 4.71
CA HIS A 112 11.76 -41.10 5.87
C HIS A 112 11.70 -42.56 5.42
N ASN A 113 12.69 -43.36 5.83
CA ASN A 113 12.79 -44.80 5.53
C ASN A 113 12.61 -45.14 4.03
N GLY A 114 13.25 -44.37 3.16
CA GLY A 114 13.20 -44.57 1.69
C GLY A 114 11.89 -44.15 1.03
N LYS A 115 10.89 -43.66 1.78
CA LYS A 115 9.64 -43.11 1.24
C LYS A 115 9.66 -41.59 1.26
N LEU A 116 9.35 -41.00 0.12
CA LEU A 116 9.18 -39.56 -0.03
C LEU A 116 7.77 -39.16 0.44
N SER A 117 7.68 -38.33 1.45
CA SER A 117 6.44 -37.67 1.88
C SER A 117 6.58 -36.15 1.73
N ALA A 118 5.47 -35.44 1.74
CA ALA A 118 5.51 -33.98 1.68
C ALA A 118 4.42 -33.36 2.54
N THR A 119 4.71 -32.19 3.09
CA THR A 119 3.74 -31.35 3.80
C THR A 119 3.51 -30.06 3.02
N VAL A 120 2.29 -29.52 3.08
CA VAL A 120 1.99 -28.23 2.44
C VAL A 120 2.61 -27.12 3.26
N LYS A 121 3.37 -26.23 2.60
CA LYS A 121 3.94 -25.02 3.19
C LYS A 121 2.99 -23.84 3.01
N ASP A 122 2.63 -23.54 1.77
CA ASP A 122 1.68 -22.47 1.43
C ASP A 122 1.14 -22.63 0.00
N ARG A 123 0.11 -21.88 -0.37
CA ARG A 123 -0.39 -21.74 -1.72
C ARG A 123 0.43 -20.73 -2.51
N LYS A 124 0.68 -21.05 -3.78
CA LYS A 124 1.22 -20.08 -4.72
C LYS A 124 0.14 -19.05 -5.11
N ARG A 125 0.42 -17.76 -4.83
CA ARG A 125 -0.53 -16.62 -4.96
C ARG A 125 -0.05 -15.51 -5.92
N ASP A 126 1.06 -15.72 -6.59
CA ASP A 126 1.65 -14.78 -7.55
C ASP A 126 0.72 -14.43 -8.72
N THR A 127 -0.03 -15.41 -9.25
CA THR A 127 -0.84 -15.23 -10.46
C THR A 127 -1.96 -14.21 -10.25
N PRO A 128 -2.80 -14.29 -9.18
CA PRO A 128 -3.76 -13.22 -8.87
C PRO A 128 -3.11 -11.85 -8.64
N LEU A 129 -1.96 -11.79 -7.97
CA LEU A 129 -1.28 -10.53 -7.67
C LEU A 129 -0.74 -9.87 -8.95
N VAL A 130 -0.07 -10.63 -9.81
CA VAL A 130 0.45 -10.16 -11.10
C VAL A 130 -0.70 -9.74 -12.02
N PHE A 131 -1.83 -10.45 -12.01
CA PHE A 131 -3.01 -10.06 -12.76
C PHE A 131 -3.58 -8.71 -12.29
N MET A 132 -3.76 -8.52 -10.99
CA MET A 132 -4.25 -7.25 -10.44
C MET A 132 -3.28 -6.09 -10.72
N LEU A 133 -1.97 -6.34 -10.56
CA LEU A 133 -0.94 -5.36 -10.90
C LEU A 133 -0.98 -5.01 -12.40
N TRP A 134 -1.05 -6.00 -13.27
CA TRP A 134 -1.20 -5.80 -14.71
C TRP A 134 -2.45 -5.00 -15.04
N LEU A 135 -3.58 -5.26 -14.38
CA LEU A 135 -4.83 -4.54 -14.61
C LEU A 135 -4.66 -3.05 -14.29
N VAL A 136 -4.10 -2.72 -13.12
CA VAL A 136 -3.86 -1.33 -12.71
C VAL A 136 -2.88 -0.65 -13.67
N VAL A 137 -1.73 -1.26 -13.95
CA VAL A 137 -0.71 -0.69 -14.84
C VAL A 137 -1.24 -0.55 -16.27
N GLY A 138 -1.97 -1.55 -16.76
CA GLY A 138 -2.60 -1.54 -18.06
C GLY A 138 -3.58 -0.37 -18.20
N LEU A 139 -4.46 -0.17 -17.22
CA LEU A 139 -5.39 0.96 -17.19
C LEU A 139 -4.67 2.31 -17.15
N LEU A 140 -3.62 2.44 -16.32
CA LEU A 140 -2.80 3.65 -16.26
C LEU A 140 -2.15 3.97 -17.61
N LEU A 141 -1.57 2.96 -18.28
CA LEU A 141 -0.91 3.15 -19.57
C LEU A 141 -1.91 3.45 -20.71
N LEU A 142 -3.10 2.87 -20.67
CA LEU A 142 -4.12 3.09 -21.71
C LEU A 142 -4.78 4.45 -21.56
N ILE A 143 -5.11 4.86 -20.33
CA ILE A 143 -5.85 6.10 -20.06
C ILE A 143 -4.89 7.30 -19.94
N LEU A 144 -3.84 7.19 -19.12
CA LEU A 144 -2.93 8.28 -18.79
C LEU A 144 -1.63 8.28 -19.61
N ARG A 145 -1.33 7.19 -20.34
CA ARG A 145 -0.21 7.08 -21.30
C ARG A 145 1.14 7.39 -20.65
N PHE A 146 1.86 8.39 -21.17
CA PHE A 146 3.16 8.79 -20.65
C PHE A 146 3.06 9.28 -19.20
N SER A 147 2.00 10.00 -18.84
CA SER A 147 1.77 10.38 -17.45
C SER A 147 1.49 9.16 -16.58
N GLY A 148 0.77 8.16 -17.10
CA GLY A 148 0.55 6.87 -16.43
C GLY A 148 1.84 6.07 -16.25
N LEU A 149 2.72 6.06 -17.25
CA LEU A 149 4.04 5.43 -17.17
C LEU A 149 4.91 6.09 -16.10
N MET A 150 4.92 7.43 -16.05
CA MET A 150 5.69 8.16 -15.03
C MET A 150 5.16 7.92 -13.62
N ALA A 151 3.83 7.86 -13.45
CA ALA A 151 3.22 7.48 -12.17
C ALA A 151 3.62 6.06 -11.75
N PHE A 152 3.57 5.09 -12.67
CA PHE A 152 4.01 3.72 -12.39
C PHE A 152 5.51 3.63 -12.03
N LEU A 153 6.37 4.30 -12.81
CA LEU A 153 7.81 4.34 -12.54
C LEU A 153 8.13 4.99 -11.18
N SER A 154 7.35 6.00 -10.78
CA SER A 154 7.46 6.62 -9.46
C SER A 154 7.16 5.61 -8.34
N VAL A 155 6.03 4.91 -8.43
CA VAL A 155 5.67 3.88 -7.43
C VAL A 155 6.71 2.76 -7.39
N ALA A 156 7.18 2.28 -8.55
CA ALA A 156 8.20 1.25 -8.63
C ALA A 156 9.52 1.70 -8.00
N ALA A 157 9.98 2.91 -8.31
CA ALA A 157 11.21 3.46 -7.76
C ALA A 157 11.11 3.70 -6.24
N ASN A 158 9.99 4.26 -5.76
CA ASN A 158 9.72 4.38 -4.33
C ASN A 158 9.65 3.01 -3.63
N GLY A 159 9.08 1.99 -4.27
CA GLY A 159 9.05 0.62 -3.75
C GLY A 159 10.45 0.01 -3.59
N VAL A 160 11.33 0.22 -4.59
CA VAL A 160 12.74 -0.20 -4.50
C VAL A 160 13.46 0.54 -3.37
N LEU A 161 13.29 1.87 -3.29
CA LEU A 161 13.88 2.68 -2.22
C LEU A 161 13.35 2.28 -0.83
N PHE A 162 12.07 1.95 -0.71
CA PHE A 162 11.45 1.45 0.52
C PHE A 162 12.08 0.12 0.94
N PHE A 163 12.25 -0.81 0.00
CA PHE A 163 12.90 -2.09 0.26
C PHE A 163 14.35 -1.91 0.72
N LEU A 164 15.11 -1.03 0.07
CA LEU A 164 16.48 -0.68 0.48
C LEU A 164 16.51 -0.05 1.89
N ALA A 165 15.55 0.81 2.21
CA ALA A 165 15.43 1.40 3.54
C ALA A 165 15.13 0.34 4.62
N ILE A 166 14.29 -0.66 4.33
CA ILE A 166 14.06 -1.79 5.23
C ILE A 166 15.34 -2.58 5.47
N LEU A 167 16.10 -2.90 4.41
CA LEU A 167 17.39 -3.60 4.55
C LEU A 167 18.39 -2.80 5.38
N LEU A 168 18.47 -1.49 5.15
CA LEU A 168 19.32 -0.59 5.92
C LEU A 168 18.89 -0.53 7.40
N ASN A 169 17.58 -0.45 7.67
CA ASN A 169 17.05 -0.47 9.02
C ASN A 169 17.37 -1.80 9.75
N GLY A 170 17.28 -2.93 9.04
CA GLY A 170 17.68 -4.24 9.55
C GLY A 170 19.17 -4.28 9.94
N SER A 171 20.04 -3.66 9.14
CA SER A 171 21.48 -3.60 9.42
C SER A 171 21.84 -2.72 10.63
N THR A 172 21.03 -1.70 10.93
CA THR A 172 21.22 -0.78 12.07
C THR A 172 20.47 -1.22 13.33
N GLN A 173 19.90 -2.43 13.34
CA GLN A 173 19.08 -2.98 14.43
C GLN A 173 17.91 -2.05 14.86
N GLY A 174 17.44 -1.18 13.96
CA GLY A 174 16.36 -0.25 14.27
C GLY A 174 16.76 0.99 15.10
N ALA A 175 18.04 1.21 15.38
CA ALA A 175 18.47 2.37 16.17
C ALA A 175 18.22 3.72 15.47
N GLN A 176 18.11 3.70 14.13
CA GLN A 176 18.04 4.90 13.29
C GLN A 176 16.77 4.99 12.43
N VAL A 177 15.70 4.26 12.80
CA VAL A 177 14.42 4.18 12.05
C VAL A 177 13.93 5.56 11.60
N LEU A 178 13.84 6.52 12.53
CA LEU A 178 13.36 7.87 12.22
C LEU A 178 14.22 8.62 11.21
N TRP A 179 15.54 8.50 11.29
CA TRP A 179 16.46 9.16 10.36
C TRP A 179 16.39 8.53 8.97
N ILE A 180 16.32 7.19 8.91
CA ILE A 180 16.20 6.43 7.66
C ILE A 180 14.89 6.80 6.96
N PHE A 181 13.76 6.64 7.63
CA PHE A 181 12.44 6.87 7.02
C PHE A 181 12.10 8.36 6.87
N GLY A 182 12.63 9.24 7.72
CA GLY A 182 12.52 10.69 7.55
C GLY A 182 13.28 11.18 6.32
N SER A 183 14.50 10.69 6.09
CA SER A 183 15.26 11.00 4.87
C SER A 183 14.60 10.40 3.64
N LEU A 184 14.09 9.16 3.76
CA LEU A 184 13.36 8.47 2.70
C LEU A 184 12.11 9.25 2.27
N ALA A 185 11.35 9.82 3.22
CA ALA A 185 10.18 10.63 2.93
C ALA A 185 10.51 11.87 2.06
N VAL A 186 11.62 12.54 2.35
CA VAL A 186 12.09 13.66 1.52
C VAL A 186 12.41 13.19 0.10
N VAL A 187 13.12 12.06 -0.02
CA VAL A 187 13.46 11.47 -1.32
C VAL A 187 12.20 11.03 -2.07
N PHE A 188 11.23 10.41 -1.40
CA PHE A 188 9.94 10.01 -1.99
C PHE A 188 9.20 11.20 -2.56
N ALA A 189 9.07 12.29 -1.79
CA ALA A 189 8.40 13.49 -2.25
C ALA A 189 9.12 14.10 -3.45
N ALA A 190 10.45 14.26 -3.37
CA ALA A 190 11.23 14.85 -4.46
C ALA A 190 11.16 14.00 -5.74
N LEU A 191 11.33 12.69 -5.63
CA LEU A 191 11.32 11.76 -6.75
C LEU A 191 9.94 11.71 -7.41
N THR A 192 8.88 11.57 -6.59
CA THR A 192 7.50 11.48 -7.08
C THR A 192 7.11 12.74 -7.82
N LEU A 193 7.30 13.90 -7.19
CA LEU A 193 6.93 15.18 -7.79
C LEU A 193 7.79 15.50 -9.02
N TRP A 194 9.07 15.13 -9.03
CA TRP A 194 9.92 15.30 -10.20
C TRP A 194 9.47 14.45 -11.39
N LEU A 195 9.08 13.19 -11.18
CA LEU A 195 8.60 12.32 -12.25
C LEU A 195 7.23 12.73 -12.77
N VAL A 196 6.32 13.15 -11.88
CA VAL A 196 4.92 13.47 -12.24
C VAL A 196 4.78 14.89 -12.79
N LEU A 197 5.35 15.89 -12.11
CA LEU A 197 5.22 17.32 -12.48
C LEU A 197 6.39 17.84 -13.32
N GLY A 198 7.47 17.05 -13.45
CA GLY A 198 8.70 17.48 -14.11
C GLY A 198 9.49 18.50 -13.30
N ARG A 199 10.60 19.00 -13.87
CA ARG A 199 11.44 20.04 -13.26
C ARG A 199 10.85 21.43 -13.47
N THR A 200 9.69 21.69 -12.87
CA THR A 200 8.93 22.94 -12.99
C THR A 200 8.92 23.73 -11.68
N ARG A 201 8.59 25.03 -11.73
CA ARG A 201 8.35 25.82 -10.50
C ARG A 201 7.19 25.24 -9.68
N GLN A 202 6.18 24.70 -10.35
CA GLN A 202 5.07 24.00 -9.73
C GLN A 202 5.59 22.87 -8.84
N MET A 203 6.49 22.02 -9.34
CA MET A 203 7.11 20.94 -8.57
C MET A 203 7.79 21.45 -7.30
N PHE A 204 8.62 22.51 -7.40
CA PHE A 204 9.32 23.04 -6.23
C PHE A 204 8.38 23.65 -5.19
N ILE A 205 7.34 24.35 -5.63
CA ILE A 205 6.31 24.91 -4.74
C ILE A 205 5.59 23.77 -4.03
N THR A 206 5.13 22.76 -4.78
CA THR A 206 4.47 21.58 -4.21
C THR A 206 5.38 20.85 -3.22
N LEU A 207 6.65 20.62 -3.56
CA LEU A 207 7.61 19.96 -2.66
C LEU A 207 7.80 20.76 -1.36
N ALA A 208 7.97 22.07 -1.44
CA ALA A 208 8.12 22.92 -0.26
C ALA A 208 6.87 22.90 0.62
N THR A 209 5.68 22.96 0.01
CA THR A 209 4.39 22.80 0.70
C THR A 209 4.32 21.45 1.40
N THR A 210 4.62 20.36 0.69
CA THR A 210 4.52 19.01 1.21
C THR A 210 5.45 18.80 2.40
N LEU A 211 6.74 19.12 2.24
CA LEU A 211 7.72 18.95 3.31
C LEU A 211 7.39 19.82 4.53
N SER A 212 6.97 21.08 4.31
CA SER A 212 6.60 21.96 5.42
C SER A 212 5.32 21.49 6.14
N GLY A 213 4.32 21.04 5.38
CA GLY A 213 3.04 20.56 5.93
C GLY A 213 3.21 19.28 6.74
N THR A 214 3.97 18.32 6.22
CA THR A 214 4.30 17.07 6.94
C THR A 214 5.20 17.33 8.14
N LEU A 215 6.19 18.22 8.02
CA LEU A 215 7.03 18.57 9.17
C LEU A 215 6.20 19.20 10.29
N LEU A 216 5.32 20.15 9.96
CA LEU A 216 4.46 20.81 10.94
C LEU A 216 3.45 19.85 11.57
N SER A 217 2.86 18.91 10.82
CA SER A 217 1.96 17.91 11.41
C SER A 217 2.67 17.03 12.43
N ILE A 218 3.88 16.58 12.12
CA ILE A 218 4.71 15.79 13.04
C ILE A 218 5.15 16.61 14.25
N LEU A 219 5.51 17.89 14.09
CA LEU A 219 5.84 18.76 15.22
C LEU A 219 4.64 18.97 16.15
N VAL A 220 3.44 19.17 15.60
CA VAL A 220 2.21 19.26 16.39
C VAL A 220 1.94 17.95 17.12
N ALA A 221 2.11 16.81 16.46
CA ALA A 221 1.95 15.49 17.08
C ALA A 221 2.93 15.29 18.25
N LEU A 222 4.21 15.61 18.05
CA LEU A 222 5.24 15.53 19.10
C LEU A 222 4.95 16.45 20.27
N LEU A 223 4.44 17.66 20.02
CA LEU A 223 4.01 18.58 21.07
C LEU A 223 2.85 17.99 21.88
N VAL A 224 1.82 17.44 21.21
CA VAL A 224 0.69 16.79 21.88
C VAL A 224 1.18 15.62 22.73
N PHE A 225 2.02 14.75 22.18
CA PHE A 225 2.60 13.61 22.89
C PHE A 225 3.42 14.03 24.12
N HIS A 226 4.19 15.10 24.00
CA HIS A 226 4.94 15.65 25.12
C HIS A 226 4.01 16.18 26.23
N LEU A 227 2.96 16.92 25.87
CA LEU A 227 1.99 17.47 26.84
C LEU A 227 1.16 16.38 27.53
N THR A 228 0.73 15.37 26.79
CA THR A 228 -0.07 14.26 27.33
C THR A 228 0.78 13.19 28.01
N HIS A 229 2.11 13.30 27.96
CA HIS A 229 3.03 12.24 28.39
C HIS A 229 2.71 10.88 27.74
N GLU A 230 2.24 10.93 26.49
CA GLU A 230 1.85 9.77 25.68
C GLU A 230 0.76 8.89 26.35
N ARG A 231 0.03 9.44 27.33
CA ARG A 231 -1.09 8.74 27.97
C ARG A 231 -2.17 8.42 26.93
N GLY A 232 -2.51 7.13 26.82
CA GLY A 232 -3.51 6.62 25.86
C GLY A 232 -2.93 6.09 24.56
N MET A 233 -1.61 6.15 24.37
CA MET A 233 -0.92 5.48 23.26
C MET A 233 -0.63 4.02 23.63
N PHE A 234 -1.25 3.08 22.91
CA PHE A 234 -1.07 1.63 23.13
C PHE A 234 -0.01 1.08 22.16
N TYR A 235 1.26 1.39 22.42
CA TYR A 235 2.36 0.92 21.57
C TYR A 235 2.50 -0.61 21.55
N GLU A 236 2.00 -1.29 22.59
CA GLU A 236 1.95 -2.75 22.72
C GLU A 236 1.04 -3.40 21.68
N SER A 237 0.15 -2.63 21.03
CA SER A 237 -0.65 -3.10 19.90
C SER A 237 0.20 -3.38 18.65
N MET A 238 1.41 -2.84 18.56
CA MET A 238 2.33 -3.09 17.45
C MET A 238 2.96 -4.49 17.59
N GLN A 239 2.23 -5.49 17.11
CA GLN A 239 2.63 -6.90 17.19
C GLN A 239 3.98 -7.14 16.52
N TYR A 240 4.78 -8.07 17.08
CA TYR A 240 6.07 -8.53 16.54
C TYR A 240 7.17 -7.46 16.44
N VAL A 241 6.97 -6.28 17.03
CA VAL A 241 8.00 -5.24 17.07
C VAL A 241 9.13 -5.66 18.02
N THR A 242 10.30 -5.97 17.45
CA THR A 242 11.54 -6.21 18.19
C THR A 242 12.40 -4.95 18.34
N GLN A 243 11.89 -3.81 17.87
CA GLN A 243 12.54 -2.50 17.88
C GLN A 243 11.82 -1.57 18.86
N LEU A 244 12.27 -0.32 19.02
CA LEU A 244 11.55 0.66 19.82
C LEU A 244 10.22 1.03 19.11
N PRO A 245 9.04 0.80 19.71
CA PRO A 245 7.75 1.02 19.04
C PRO A 245 7.49 2.49 18.68
N ARG A 246 7.90 3.41 19.56
CA ARG A 246 7.66 4.84 19.38
C ARG A 246 8.33 5.43 18.12
N PRO A 247 9.65 5.26 17.89
CA PRO A 247 10.28 5.65 16.63
C PRO A 247 9.65 5.03 15.38
N LEU A 248 9.19 3.78 15.49
CA LEU A 248 8.55 3.07 14.38
C LEU A 248 7.18 3.67 14.04
N PHE A 249 6.35 3.92 15.07
CA PHE A 249 5.07 4.60 14.90
C PHE A 249 5.22 5.99 14.31
N LEU A 250 6.20 6.77 14.77
CA LEU A 250 6.46 8.09 14.23
C LEU A 250 6.94 8.02 12.77
N ALA A 251 7.73 7.01 12.38
CA ALA A 251 8.13 6.80 10.99
C ALA A 251 6.96 6.40 10.09
N GLU A 252 6.11 5.49 10.56
CA GLU A 252 4.86 5.11 9.90
C GLU A 252 3.94 6.31 9.70
N THR A 253 3.75 7.11 10.76
CA THR A 253 2.93 8.33 10.73
C THR A 253 3.51 9.36 9.78
N LEU A 254 4.83 9.52 9.74
CA LEU A 254 5.52 10.43 8.84
C LEU A 254 5.32 10.03 7.37
N LEU A 255 5.44 8.75 7.04
CA LEU A 255 5.21 8.26 5.67
C LEU A 255 3.73 8.38 5.27
N GLY A 256 2.81 8.02 6.16
CA GLY A 256 1.37 8.15 5.92
C GLY A 256 0.93 9.60 5.73
N SER A 257 1.38 10.50 6.61
CA SER A 257 1.09 11.93 6.51
C SER A 257 1.72 12.57 5.27
N LEU A 258 2.93 12.16 4.88
CA LEU A 258 3.57 12.65 3.65
C LEU A 258 2.71 12.38 2.42
N GLY A 259 2.20 11.15 2.25
CA GLY A 259 1.39 10.78 1.10
C GLY A 259 0.13 11.65 0.99
N ALA A 260 -0.62 11.77 2.09
CA ALA A 260 -1.84 12.56 2.12
C ALA A 260 -1.59 14.07 1.89
N VAL A 261 -0.54 14.62 2.50
CA VAL A 261 -0.17 16.03 2.33
C VAL A 261 0.35 16.30 0.91
N MET A 262 1.06 15.35 0.29
CA MET A 262 1.59 15.47 -1.07
C MET A 262 0.47 15.54 -2.10
N ASP A 263 -0.54 14.70 -1.96
CA ASP A 263 -1.73 14.68 -2.83
C ASP A 263 -2.45 16.03 -2.77
N GLU A 264 -2.81 16.49 -1.56
CA GLU A 264 -3.49 17.78 -1.37
C GLU A 264 -2.63 18.97 -1.83
N SER A 265 -1.33 18.95 -1.54
CA SER A 265 -0.42 20.00 -2.01
C SER A 265 -0.39 20.05 -3.53
N THR A 266 -0.40 18.89 -4.20
CA THR A 266 -0.38 18.81 -5.65
C THR A 266 -1.67 19.35 -6.23
N ASP A 267 -2.82 19.03 -5.67
CA ASP A 267 -4.13 19.47 -6.15
C ASP A 267 -4.32 20.98 -6.02
N ILE A 268 -4.03 21.57 -4.86
CA ILE A 268 -4.13 23.02 -4.65
C ILE A 268 -3.17 23.75 -5.58
N ILE A 269 -1.89 23.35 -5.61
CA ILE A 269 -0.87 24.05 -6.39
C ILE A 269 -1.14 23.92 -7.90
N SER A 270 -1.56 22.75 -8.37
CA SER A 270 -1.93 22.55 -9.78
C SER A 270 -3.15 23.39 -10.18
N SER A 271 -4.15 23.48 -9.30
CA SER A 271 -5.34 24.31 -9.53
C SER A 271 -5.00 25.80 -9.54
N LEU A 272 -4.16 26.26 -8.62
CA LEU A 272 -3.67 27.64 -8.60
C LEU A 272 -2.80 27.97 -9.81
N TYR A 273 -1.97 27.02 -10.26
CA TYR A 273 -1.16 27.17 -11.46
C TYR A 273 -2.04 27.31 -12.71
N ALA A 274 -3.07 26.49 -12.84
CA ALA A 274 -4.06 26.59 -13.91
C ALA A 274 -4.81 27.93 -13.86
N LEU A 275 -5.28 28.35 -12.69
CA LEU A 275 -5.96 29.63 -12.49
C LEU A 275 -5.07 30.82 -12.86
N LYS A 276 -3.79 30.80 -12.45
CA LYS A 276 -2.82 31.86 -12.76
C LYS A 276 -2.46 31.91 -14.25
N ARG A 277 -2.49 30.76 -14.92
CA ARG A 277 -2.30 30.68 -16.38
C ARG A 277 -3.47 31.30 -17.14
N GLU A 278 -4.70 31.10 -16.67
CA GLU A 278 -5.91 31.68 -17.29
C GLU A 278 -6.06 33.17 -16.96
N ARG A 279 -5.65 33.59 -15.75
CA ARG A 279 -5.71 34.98 -15.27
C ARG A 279 -4.36 35.47 -14.76
N PRO A 280 -3.42 35.84 -15.65
CA PRO A 280 -2.08 36.30 -15.29
C PRO A 280 -2.09 37.56 -14.40
N GLU A 281 -3.14 38.37 -14.48
CA GLU A 281 -3.32 39.63 -13.75
C GLU A 281 -3.58 39.46 -12.24
N LEU A 282 -3.88 38.24 -11.77
CA LEU A 282 -4.19 37.99 -10.36
C LEU A 282 -3.05 38.40 -9.42
N SER A 283 -3.36 39.22 -8.43
CA SER A 283 -2.42 39.62 -7.38
C SER A 283 -2.10 38.45 -6.43
N PRO A 284 -0.93 38.47 -5.75
CA PRO A 284 -0.58 37.46 -4.74
C PRO A 284 -1.64 37.27 -3.65
N GLY A 285 -2.28 38.35 -3.20
CA GLY A 285 -3.36 38.29 -2.20
C GLY A 285 -4.61 37.59 -2.72
N GLN A 286 -4.95 37.79 -4.00
CA GLN A 286 -6.05 37.06 -4.65
C GLN A 286 -5.72 35.58 -4.81
N ILE A 287 -4.48 35.24 -5.20
CA ILE A 287 -4.01 33.83 -5.28
C ILE A 287 -4.13 33.16 -3.91
N PHE A 288 -3.70 33.83 -2.85
CA PHE A 288 -3.81 33.30 -1.49
C PHE A 288 -5.27 33.02 -1.11
N LYS A 289 -6.17 33.98 -1.35
CA LYS A 289 -7.60 33.83 -1.06
C LYS A 289 -8.24 32.70 -1.88
N SER A 290 -7.90 32.60 -3.16
CA SER A 290 -8.33 31.51 -4.04
C SER A 290 -7.81 30.16 -3.58
N GLY A 291 -6.55 30.07 -3.15
CA GLY A 291 -5.94 28.84 -2.66
C GLY A 291 -6.66 28.29 -1.44
N ARG A 292 -6.99 29.15 -0.47
CA ARG A 292 -7.80 28.74 0.68
C ARG A 292 -9.20 28.29 0.30
N GLN A 293 -9.83 28.95 -0.67
CA GLN A 293 -11.17 28.56 -1.14
C GLN A 293 -11.14 27.18 -1.79
N ILE A 294 -10.15 26.92 -2.64
CA ILE A 294 -9.93 25.62 -3.28
C ILE A 294 -9.69 24.54 -2.22
N GLY A 295 -8.72 24.74 -1.32
CA GLY A 295 -8.43 23.78 -0.25
C GLY A 295 -9.63 23.51 0.66
N SER A 296 -10.39 24.55 1.02
CA SER A 296 -11.64 24.37 1.80
C SER A 296 -12.70 23.54 1.08
N THR A 297 -12.69 23.50 -0.25
CA THR A 297 -13.65 22.75 -1.05
C THR A 297 -13.22 21.28 -1.20
N ILE A 298 -11.91 21.01 -1.28
CA ILE A 298 -11.35 19.67 -1.48
C ILE A 298 -11.20 18.90 -0.15
N MET A 299 -10.95 19.62 0.95
CA MET A 299 -10.70 19.01 2.26
C MET A 299 -11.86 18.14 2.78
N GLY A 300 -13.11 18.53 2.52
CA GLY A 300 -14.29 17.79 3.00
C GLY A 300 -14.31 16.32 2.54
N PRO A 301 -14.28 16.04 1.23
CA PRO A 301 -14.13 14.69 0.69
C PRO A 301 -12.90 13.94 1.21
N LEU A 302 -11.74 14.60 1.34
CA LEU A 302 -10.50 13.96 1.79
C LEU A 302 -10.56 13.44 3.24
N ILE A 303 -11.23 14.16 4.15
CA ILE A 303 -11.44 13.69 5.53
C ILE A 303 -12.18 12.35 5.53
N ASN A 304 -13.21 12.22 4.69
CA ASN A 304 -13.97 10.98 4.57
C ASN A 304 -13.11 9.85 3.99
N VAL A 305 -12.25 10.14 3.01
CA VAL A 305 -11.30 9.16 2.47
C VAL A 305 -10.36 8.65 3.55
N LEU A 306 -9.77 9.53 4.36
CA LEU A 306 -8.91 9.13 5.48
C LEU A 306 -9.68 8.26 6.50
N PHE A 307 -10.91 8.66 6.84
CA PHE A 307 -11.76 7.87 7.74
C PHE A 307 -12.03 6.47 7.17
N PHE A 308 -12.35 6.36 5.88
CA PHE A 308 -12.61 5.06 5.25
C PHE A 308 -11.37 4.18 5.17
N ILE A 309 -10.18 4.74 4.89
CA ILE A 309 -8.93 3.98 4.89
C ILE A 309 -8.68 3.39 6.29
N PHE A 310 -8.80 4.21 7.33
CA PHE A 310 -8.65 3.78 8.71
C PHE A 310 -9.66 2.71 9.12
N VAL A 311 -10.95 2.91 8.82
CA VAL A 311 -11.99 1.93 9.16
C VAL A 311 -11.73 0.63 8.39
N ALA A 312 -11.41 0.70 7.10
CA ALA A 312 -11.15 -0.48 6.28
C ALA A 312 -9.96 -1.31 6.80
N ASP A 313 -8.90 -0.64 7.26
CA ASP A 313 -7.71 -1.29 7.82
C ASP A 313 -8.03 -2.02 9.14
N THR A 314 -8.79 -1.38 10.02
CA THR A 314 -9.04 -1.91 11.38
C THR A 314 -10.29 -2.80 11.47
N PHE A 315 -11.19 -2.75 10.48
CA PHE A 315 -12.50 -3.40 10.53
C PHE A 315 -12.46 -4.94 10.71
N PRO A 316 -11.65 -5.72 9.97
CA PRO A 316 -11.66 -7.18 10.11
C PRO A 316 -11.29 -7.64 11.52
N MET A 317 -10.24 -7.03 12.08
CA MET A 317 -9.80 -7.33 13.45
C MET A 317 -10.81 -6.82 14.48
N ALA A 318 -11.37 -5.62 14.30
CA ALA A 318 -12.38 -5.10 15.21
C ALA A 318 -13.59 -6.04 15.32
N LEU A 319 -14.07 -6.57 14.19
CA LEU A 319 -15.14 -7.56 14.16
C LEU A 319 -14.74 -8.86 14.87
N LEU A 320 -13.50 -9.32 14.69
CA LEU A 320 -12.98 -10.52 15.36
C LEU A 320 -12.93 -10.34 16.89
N TYR A 321 -12.43 -9.20 17.38
CA TYR A 321 -12.43 -8.89 18.81
C TYR A 321 -13.83 -8.95 19.40
N LEU A 322 -14.80 -8.29 18.77
CA LEU A 322 -16.19 -8.27 19.23
C LEU A 322 -16.83 -9.67 19.20
N LYS A 323 -16.56 -10.46 18.15
CA LYS A 323 -17.05 -11.84 18.02
C LYS A 323 -16.46 -12.78 19.09
N ASN A 324 -15.27 -12.47 19.58
CA ASN A 324 -14.62 -13.18 20.68
C ASN A 324 -14.98 -12.59 22.07
N GLY A 325 -16.12 -11.90 22.17
CA GLY A 325 -16.65 -11.41 23.45
C GLY A 325 -15.98 -10.16 24.01
N ASN A 326 -15.09 -9.49 23.27
CA ASN A 326 -14.45 -8.26 23.74
C ASN A 326 -15.41 -7.06 23.69
N SER A 327 -15.19 -6.09 24.58
CA SER A 327 -15.96 -4.84 24.57
C SER A 327 -15.50 -3.90 23.46
N TRP A 328 -16.38 -2.97 23.07
CA TRP A 328 -16.04 -1.88 22.15
C TRP A 328 -14.86 -1.04 22.63
N GLY A 329 -14.81 -0.73 23.93
CA GLY A 329 -13.71 0.06 24.51
C GLY A 329 -12.36 -0.65 24.40
N TYR A 330 -12.33 -1.96 24.69
CA TYR A 330 -11.10 -2.74 24.53
C TYR A 330 -10.70 -2.88 23.06
N THR A 331 -11.67 -3.15 22.19
CA THR A 331 -11.46 -3.25 20.73
C THR A 331 -10.88 -1.94 20.17
N PHE A 332 -11.42 -0.79 20.58
CA PHE A 332 -10.91 0.51 20.17
C PHE A 332 -9.46 0.71 20.65
N SER A 333 -9.20 0.49 21.93
CA SER A 333 -7.87 0.68 22.51
C SER A 333 -6.80 -0.21 21.87
N MET A 334 -7.12 -1.49 21.64
CA MET A 334 -6.13 -2.47 21.19
C MET A 334 -5.94 -2.52 19.68
N ASN A 335 -6.97 -2.19 18.89
CA ASN A 335 -6.94 -2.35 17.43
C ASN A 335 -7.05 -1.03 16.65
N MET A 336 -7.70 0.00 17.21
CA MET A 336 -8.04 1.22 16.46
C MET A 336 -7.26 2.46 16.90
N SER A 337 -6.85 2.53 18.17
CA SER A 337 -6.28 3.74 18.80
C SER A 337 -5.12 4.35 18.00
N MET A 338 -4.13 3.53 17.64
CA MET A 338 -2.94 3.96 16.89
C MET A 338 -3.30 4.47 15.48
N GLY A 339 -4.18 3.75 14.78
CA GLY A 339 -4.65 4.15 13.44
C GLY A 339 -5.47 5.45 13.46
N VAL A 340 -6.27 5.69 14.52
CA VAL A 340 -6.97 6.97 14.73
C VAL A 340 -5.98 8.09 14.92
N VAL A 341 -4.99 7.92 15.81
CA VAL A 341 -4.00 8.96 16.09
C VAL A 341 -3.20 9.30 14.83
N GLN A 342 -2.76 8.30 14.07
CA GLN A 342 -2.08 8.49 12.79
C GLN A 342 -2.95 9.25 11.77
N SER A 343 -4.23 8.88 11.67
CA SER A 343 -5.19 9.54 10.77
C SER A 343 -5.43 11.00 11.15
N LEU A 344 -5.52 11.30 12.45
CA LEU A 344 -5.65 12.67 12.95
C LEU A 344 -4.40 13.51 12.66
N ILE A 345 -3.20 12.95 12.86
CA ILE A 345 -1.94 13.62 12.53
C ILE A 345 -1.88 13.92 11.02
N SER A 346 -2.28 12.95 10.19
CA SER A 346 -2.38 13.14 8.74
C SER A 346 -3.38 14.24 8.38
N GLY A 347 -4.55 14.27 9.03
CA GLY A 347 -5.56 15.31 8.87
C GLY A 347 -5.07 16.70 9.26
N ILE A 348 -4.32 16.84 10.34
CA ILE A 348 -3.65 18.10 10.72
C ILE A 348 -2.71 18.55 9.60
N GLY A 349 -1.94 17.62 9.03
CA GLY A 349 -1.07 17.91 7.89
C GLY A 349 -1.83 18.46 6.68
N ILE A 350 -2.96 17.85 6.31
CA ILE A 350 -3.82 18.32 5.21
C ILE A 350 -4.33 19.74 5.50
N VAL A 351 -4.84 19.98 6.72
CA VAL A 351 -5.33 21.31 7.13
C VAL A 351 -4.25 22.37 7.01
N LEU A 352 -3.04 22.06 7.48
CA LEU A 352 -1.91 22.98 7.43
C LEU A 352 -1.35 23.15 6.02
N ALA A 353 -1.51 22.15 5.14
CA ALA A 353 -1.10 22.24 3.75
C ALA A 353 -1.87 23.34 3.00
N VAL A 354 -3.15 23.58 3.32
CA VAL A 354 -3.98 24.61 2.66
C VAL A 354 -3.38 26.02 2.76
N PRO A 355 -3.12 26.60 3.95
CA PRO A 355 -2.51 27.92 4.07
C PRO A 355 -1.06 27.93 3.55
N LEU A 356 -0.30 26.85 3.70
CA LEU A 356 1.08 26.75 3.20
C LEU A 356 1.13 26.76 1.67
N ALA A 357 0.30 25.95 1.02
CA ALA A 357 0.14 25.91 -0.43
C ALA A 357 -0.24 27.28 -0.97
N SER A 358 -1.25 27.89 -0.35
CA SER A 358 -1.74 29.22 -0.71
C SER A 358 -0.65 30.29 -0.56
N TYR A 359 0.16 30.21 0.51
CA TYR A 359 1.26 31.13 0.77
C TYR A 359 2.41 30.97 -0.23
N PHE A 360 2.91 29.75 -0.42
CA PHE A 360 4.02 29.48 -1.35
C PHE A 360 3.61 29.77 -2.79
N ALA A 361 2.39 29.40 -3.20
CA ALA A 361 1.84 29.74 -4.52
C ALA A 361 1.76 31.25 -4.72
N SER A 362 1.18 31.99 -3.76
CA SER A 362 1.07 33.46 -3.78
C SER A 362 2.42 34.13 -4.02
N ARG A 363 3.49 33.62 -3.38
CA ARG A 363 4.80 34.28 -3.42
C ARG A 363 5.67 33.85 -4.59
N TRP A 364 5.58 32.59 -5.02
CA TRP A 364 6.53 31.98 -5.96
C TRP A 364 5.95 31.67 -7.34
N LEU A 365 4.63 31.76 -7.53
CA LEU A 365 4.04 31.68 -8.87
C LEU A 365 4.52 32.87 -9.73
N PRO A 366 5.01 32.61 -10.95
CA PRO A 366 5.44 33.68 -11.86
C PRO A 366 4.26 34.55 -12.30
N ARG A 367 4.56 35.80 -12.69
CA ARG A 367 3.59 36.72 -13.29
C ARG A 367 3.10 36.23 -14.64
N GLU A 368 3.97 35.55 -15.41
CA GLU A 368 3.63 34.87 -16.66
C GLU A 368 3.95 33.37 -16.53
N VAL A 369 2.93 32.54 -16.69
CA VAL A 369 3.07 31.09 -16.76
C VAL A 369 3.27 30.73 -18.24
N SER A 370 4.52 30.63 -18.68
CA SER A 370 4.83 30.19 -20.06
C SER A 370 4.60 28.67 -20.21
N ALA A 371 4.21 28.28 -21.43
CA ALA A 371 3.55 27.02 -21.74
C ALA A 371 4.45 25.79 -21.94
#